data_AF-A0A932Q933-F1
#
_entry.id   AF-A0A932Q933-F1
#
_cell.length_a   1.000
_cell.length_b   1.000
_cell.length_c   1.000
_cell.angle_alpha   90.00
_cell.angle_beta   90.00
_cell.angle_gamma   90.00
#
_symmetry.space_group_name_H-M   'P 1'
#
loop_
_entity.id
_entity.type
_entity.pdbx_description
1 polymer ?
#
loop_
_entity_poly.entity_id
_entity_poly.type
_entity_poly.pdbx_seq_one_letter_code
_entity_poly.pdbx_strand_id
1 'polypeptide(L)'
;MKKIIISVLIAAGVQGCAHGSELSTEARLDEKLSQEALLRNGADLKAEAKQLLESSSRLTPSQRAELTSLRNSTSRQMDKFNSESLKLRAVLIEDVLASSYDGAEVELLKRRMRDLEHRKLLAFFRSIRDANIKLGRWSSKNDRVTSEVLDEMTFDVFLLK
;
A
#
# COMPACT_ATOMS: atom_id res chain seq x y z
N MET A 1 -2.04 -26.87 19.20
CA MET A 1 -0.86 -26.28 19.88
C MET A 1 0.11 -25.76 18.82
N LYS A 2 0.07 -24.46 18.50
CA LYS A 2 0.99 -23.82 17.53
C LYS A 2 1.90 -22.87 18.30
N LYS A 3 3.21 -23.06 18.14
CA LYS A 3 4.27 -22.40 18.89
C LYS A 3 4.34 -20.92 18.54
N ILE A 4 4.27 -20.07 19.56
CA ILE A 4 4.59 -18.65 19.51
C ILE A 4 6.12 -18.55 19.38
N ILE A 5 6.61 -18.08 18.24
CA ILE A 5 8.02 -17.70 18.10
C ILE A 5 8.09 -16.18 18.26
N ILE A 6 8.30 -15.77 19.52
CA ILE A 6 8.83 -14.45 19.85
C ILE A 6 10.33 -14.54 19.58
N SER A 7 10.80 -13.96 18.48
CA SER A 7 12.23 -13.70 18.29
C SER A 7 12.49 -12.24 18.56
N VAL A 8 12.79 -11.94 19.82
CA VAL A 8 13.61 -10.78 20.19
C VAL A 8 15.05 -11.18 19.87
N LEU A 9 15.67 -10.53 18.90
CA LEU A 9 17.12 -10.55 18.76
C LEU A 9 17.64 -9.11 18.83
N ILE A 10 18.33 -8.84 19.94
CA ILE A 10 19.10 -7.62 20.20
C ILE A 10 20.57 -7.93 19.91
N ALA A 11 21.23 -6.94 19.31
CA ALA A 11 22.68 -6.67 19.24
C ALA A 11 23.55 -7.49 18.27
N ALA A 12 24.21 -6.79 17.34
CA ALA A 12 25.61 -6.38 17.51
C ALA A 12 25.98 -5.33 16.44
N GLY A 13 26.80 -4.36 16.82
CA GLY A 13 27.16 -3.23 15.98
C GLY A 13 28.13 -3.57 14.85
N VAL A 14 27.97 -2.85 13.75
CA VAL A 14 29.06 -2.55 12.83
C VAL A 14 29.06 -1.04 12.65
N GLN A 15 30.04 -0.38 13.25
CA GLN A 15 30.41 0.98 12.91
C GLN A 15 31.08 0.93 11.53
N GLY A 16 30.41 1.51 10.53
CA GLY A 16 30.94 1.74 9.19
C GLY A 16 30.34 3.05 8.67
N CYS A 17 31.21 3.96 8.28
CA CYS A 17 30.93 5.36 8.01
C CYS A 17 29.92 5.60 6.87
N ALA A 18 29.35 6.82 6.89
CA ALA A 18 28.39 7.38 5.95
C ALA A 18 28.64 7.04 4.46
N HIS A 19 27.56 6.70 3.74
CA HIS A 19 27.37 6.40 2.30
C HIS A 19 26.77 5.01 1.95
N GLY A 20 26.24 4.25 2.92
CA GLY A 20 25.60 2.94 2.66
C GLY A 20 24.10 2.80 3.08
N SER A 21 23.41 3.90 3.40
CA SER A 21 22.07 3.82 4.02
C SER A 21 20.95 3.39 3.07
N GLU A 22 21.10 3.58 1.77
CA GLU A 22 20.05 3.28 0.78
C GLU A 22 20.10 1.80 0.36
N LEU A 23 21.29 1.30 0.00
CA LEU A 23 21.52 -0.12 -0.31
C LEU A 23 21.15 -1.04 0.87
N SER A 24 21.34 -0.55 2.12
CA SER A 24 20.93 -1.29 3.32
C SER A 24 19.42 -1.22 3.60
N THR A 25 18.70 -0.22 3.08
CA THR A 25 17.24 -0.14 3.26
C THR A 25 16.52 -1.03 2.26
N GLU A 26 16.94 -1.03 1.01
CA GLU A 26 16.42 -1.92 -0.04
C GLU A 26 16.70 -3.40 0.31
N ALA A 27 17.93 -3.75 0.66
CA ALA A 27 18.27 -5.12 1.05
C ALA A 27 17.46 -5.61 2.28
N ARG A 28 17.17 -4.72 3.24
CA ARG A 28 16.31 -5.04 4.40
C ARG A 28 14.84 -5.18 4.01
N LEU A 29 14.38 -4.47 2.98
CA LEU A 29 13.03 -4.65 2.45
C LEU A 29 12.93 -6.00 1.73
N ASP A 30 13.91 -6.33 0.89
CA ASP A 30 13.97 -7.60 0.17
C ASP A 30 14.03 -8.81 1.12
N GLU A 31 14.84 -8.71 2.18
CA GLU A 31 14.89 -9.73 3.22
C GLU A 31 13.51 -9.94 3.86
N LYS A 32 12.80 -8.85 4.22
CA LYS A 32 11.45 -8.95 4.77
C LYS A 32 10.49 -9.59 3.77
N LEU A 33 10.50 -9.15 2.51
CA LEU A 33 9.65 -9.70 1.46
C LEU A 33 9.89 -11.20 1.25
N SER A 34 11.13 -11.67 1.39
CA SER A 34 11.48 -13.10 1.30
C SER A 34 10.95 -13.95 2.46
N GLN A 35 10.66 -13.32 3.60
CA GLN A 35 10.18 -13.97 4.83
C GLN A 35 8.66 -13.87 5.00
N GLU A 36 7.98 -13.03 4.22
CA GLU A 36 6.52 -12.89 4.27
C GLU A 36 5.81 -14.15 3.78
N ALA A 37 4.59 -14.37 4.30
CA ALA A 37 3.74 -15.45 3.82
C ALA A 37 3.49 -15.29 2.31
N LEU A 38 3.41 -16.42 1.59
CA LEU A 38 3.04 -16.45 0.17
C LEU A 38 1.58 -16.01 -0.01
N LEU A 39 1.36 -14.69 -0.09
CA LEU A 39 0.09 -14.08 -0.47
C LEU A 39 -0.05 -14.19 -1.98
N ARG A 40 -1.10 -14.87 -2.46
CA ARG A 40 -1.30 -15.11 -3.90
C ARG A 40 -2.23 -14.08 -4.53
N ASN A 41 -3.13 -13.52 -3.74
CA ASN A 41 -4.16 -12.62 -4.24
C ASN A 41 -4.65 -11.64 -3.15
N GLY A 42 -5.51 -10.70 -3.55
CA GLY A 42 -6.06 -9.70 -2.63
C GLY A 42 -6.98 -10.27 -1.54
N ALA A 43 -7.60 -11.44 -1.75
CA ALA A 43 -8.39 -12.09 -0.70
C ALA A 43 -7.49 -12.64 0.41
N ASP A 44 -6.34 -13.22 0.06
CA ASP A 44 -5.33 -13.69 1.03
C ASP A 44 -4.86 -12.53 1.90
N LEU A 45 -4.50 -11.40 1.28
CA LEU A 45 -4.08 -10.19 2.00
C LEU A 45 -5.19 -9.68 2.95
N LYS A 46 -6.45 -9.67 2.51
CA LYS A 46 -7.58 -9.27 3.36
C LYS A 46 -7.78 -10.22 4.54
N ALA A 47 -7.59 -11.52 4.34
CA ALA A 47 -7.72 -12.53 5.37
C ALA A 47 -6.58 -12.41 6.40
N GLU A 48 -5.34 -12.27 5.93
CA GLU A 48 -4.16 -12.07 6.77
C GLU A 48 -4.32 -10.81 7.63
N ALA A 49 -4.70 -9.68 7.03
CA ALA A 49 -4.94 -8.44 7.77
C ALA A 49 -6.03 -8.60 8.85
N LYS A 50 -7.09 -9.38 8.58
CA LYS A 50 -8.13 -9.68 9.57
C LYS A 50 -7.56 -10.50 10.72
N GLN A 51 -6.83 -11.57 10.40
CA GLN A 51 -6.21 -12.46 11.38
C GLN A 51 -5.22 -11.71 12.26
N LEU A 52 -4.38 -10.83 11.70
CA LEU A 52 -3.43 -10.02 12.47
C LEU A 52 -4.13 -9.09 13.47
N LEU A 53 -5.24 -8.48 13.08
CA LEU A 53 -6.03 -7.64 13.99
C LEU A 53 -6.71 -8.48 15.10
N GLU A 54 -7.25 -9.64 14.75
CA GLU A 54 -7.98 -10.52 15.69
C GLU A 54 -7.04 -11.27 16.65
N SER A 55 -5.83 -11.61 16.22
CA SER A 55 -4.86 -12.36 17.04
C SER A 55 -3.95 -11.46 17.89
N SER A 56 -3.90 -10.15 17.62
CA SER A 56 -2.96 -9.26 18.31
C SER A 56 -3.35 -9.01 19.77
N SER A 57 -2.53 -9.50 20.69
CA SER A 57 -2.62 -9.20 22.13
C SER A 57 -2.17 -7.78 22.49
N ARG A 58 -1.59 -7.05 21.53
CA ARG A 58 -1.06 -5.68 21.73
C ARG A 58 -2.10 -4.58 21.50
N LEU A 59 -3.30 -4.94 21.04
CA LEU A 59 -4.38 -4.00 20.74
C LEU A 59 -5.40 -4.00 21.88
N THR A 60 -5.79 -2.82 22.32
CA THR A 60 -6.99 -2.71 23.17
C THR A 60 -8.25 -3.06 22.36
N PRO A 61 -9.36 -3.42 23.03
CA PRO A 61 -10.63 -3.68 22.33
C PRO A 61 -11.08 -2.50 21.45
N SER A 62 -10.89 -1.26 21.92
CA SER A 62 -11.22 -0.05 21.16
C SER A 62 -10.35 0.08 19.91
N GLN A 63 -9.02 -0.02 20.05
CA GLN A 63 -8.10 0.07 18.91
C GLN A 63 -8.39 -1.02 17.88
N ARG A 64 -8.69 -2.23 18.32
CA ARG A 64 -9.06 -3.34 17.44
C ARG A 64 -10.33 -3.04 16.66
N ALA A 65 -11.38 -2.53 17.31
CA ALA A 65 -12.62 -2.16 16.64
C ALA A 65 -12.39 -1.07 15.59
N GLU A 66 -11.62 -0.03 15.93
CA GLU A 66 -11.32 1.07 15.01
C GLU A 66 -10.47 0.64 13.82
N LEU A 67 -9.44 -0.18 14.03
CA LEU A 67 -8.59 -0.71 12.96
C LEU A 67 -9.35 -1.69 12.07
N THR A 68 -10.28 -2.46 12.64
CA THR A 68 -11.18 -3.34 11.86
C THR A 68 -12.10 -2.52 10.97
N SER A 69 -12.68 -1.43 11.50
CA SER A 69 -13.51 -0.51 10.72
C SER A 69 -12.71 0.15 9.59
N LEU A 70 -11.49 0.62 9.88
CA LEU A 70 -10.58 1.20 8.90
C LEU A 70 -10.25 0.19 7.80
N ARG A 71 -9.80 -1.02 8.14
CA ARG A 71 -9.55 -2.11 7.19
C ARG A 71 -10.75 -2.35 6.28
N ASN A 72 -11.96 -2.45 6.84
CA ASN A 72 -13.17 -2.71 6.07
C ASN A 72 -13.48 -1.56 5.09
N SER A 73 -13.28 -0.32 5.52
CA SER A 73 -13.46 0.86 4.67
C SER A 73 -12.45 0.88 3.51
N THR A 74 -11.16 0.72 3.83
CA THR A 74 -10.08 0.68 2.83
C THR A 74 -10.29 -0.47 1.85
N SER A 75 -10.67 -1.66 2.33
CA SER A 75 -10.97 -2.81 1.46
C SER A 75 -12.07 -2.48 0.45
N ARG A 76 -13.18 -1.89 0.89
CA ARG A 76 -14.27 -1.49 -0.02
C ARG A 76 -13.81 -0.45 -1.03
N GLN A 77 -12.95 0.48 -0.63
CA GLN A 77 -12.40 1.48 -1.53
C GLN A 77 -11.48 0.84 -2.58
N MET A 78 -10.60 -0.09 -2.17
CA MET A 78 -9.74 -0.85 -3.09
C MET A 78 -10.56 -1.70 -4.07
N ASP A 79 -11.66 -2.31 -3.62
CA ASP A 79 -12.54 -3.09 -4.50
C ASP A 79 -13.18 -2.22 -5.58
N LYS A 80 -13.59 -0.98 -5.24
CA LYS A 80 -14.06 0.00 -6.22
C LYS A 80 -12.97 0.35 -7.25
N PHE A 81 -11.75 0.64 -6.79
CA PHE A 81 -10.66 0.95 -7.70
C PHE A 81 -10.27 -0.22 -8.60
N ASN A 82 -10.27 -1.45 -8.08
CA ASN A 82 -10.01 -2.63 -8.89
C ASN A 82 -11.08 -2.83 -9.96
N SER A 83 -12.37 -2.61 -9.62
CA SER A 83 -13.45 -2.66 -10.59
C SER A 83 -13.30 -1.59 -11.69
N GLU A 84 -12.94 -0.36 -11.32
CA GLU A 84 -12.67 0.72 -12.28
C GLU A 84 -11.48 0.38 -13.20
N SER A 85 -10.41 -0.21 -12.65
CA SER A 85 -9.23 -0.64 -13.41
C SER A 85 -9.59 -1.71 -14.43
N LEU A 86 -10.42 -2.68 -14.06
CA LEU A 86 -10.91 -3.72 -14.96
C LEU A 86 -11.73 -3.13 -16.12
N LYS A 87 -12.60 -2.15 -15.83
CA LYS A 87 -13.39 -1.47 -16.87
C LYS A 87 -12.50 -0.71 -17.86
N LEU A 88 -11.54 0.07 -17.35
CA LEU A 88 -10.61 0.80 -18.22
C LEU A 88 -9.78 -0.14 -19.11
N ARG A 89 -9.33 -1.28 -18.57
CA ARG A 89 -8.62 -2.31 -19.34
C ARG A 89 -9.50 -2.97 -20.39
N ALA A 90 -10.77 -3.24 -20.07
CA ALA A 90 -11.72 -3.81 -21.02
C ALA A 90 -11.94 -2.87 -22.22
N VAL A 91 -12.20 -1.58 -21.97
CA VAL A 91 -12.35 -0.58 -23.04
C VAL A 91 -11.06 -0.48 -23.87
N LEU A 92 -9.89 -0.43 -23.23
CA LEU A 92 -8.62 -0.39 -23.96
C LEU A 92 -8.41 -1.61 -24.87
N ILE A 93 -8.80 -2.81 -24.41
CA ILE A 93 -8.72 -4.03 -25.23
C ILE A 93 -9.67 -3.93 -26.43
N GLU A 94 -10.89 -3.43 -26.23
CA GLU A 94 -11.87 -3.21 -27.31
C GLU A 94 -11.32 -2.21 -28.35
N ASP A 95 -10.76 -1.08 -27.91
CA ASP A 95 -10.21 -0.05 -28.80
C ASP A 95 -9.01 -0.53 -29.60
N VAL A 96 -8.13 -1.32 -28.99
CA VAL A 96 -6.94 -1.87 -29.67
C VAL A 96 -7.31 -2.93 -30.71
N LEU A 97 -8.43 -3.63 -30.52
CA LEU A 97 -8.94 -4.63 -31.47
C LEU A 97 -9.82 -4.03 -32.57
N ALA A 98 -10.24 -2.77 -32.43
CA ALA A 98 -11.05 -2.08 -33.43
C ALA A 98 -10.25 -1.82 -34.72
N SER A 99 -10.93 -1.93 -35.87
CA SER A 99 -10.33 -1.71 -37.20
C SER A 99 -9.91 -0.26 -37.46
N SER A 100 -10.41 0.70 -36.67
CA SER A 100 -9.99 2.10 -36.66
C SER A 100 -9.91 2.58 -35.22
N TYR A 101 -8.69 2.70 -34.71
CA TYR A 101 -8.39 3.14 -33.35
C TYR A 101 -8.30 4.67 -33.26
N ASP A 102 -8.89 5.27 -32.22
CA ASP A 102 -8.73 6.70 -31.90
C ASP A 102 -7.60 6.90 -30.88
N GLY A 103 -6.51 7.53 -31.32
CA GLY A 103 -5.38 7.85 -30.46
C GLY A 103 -5.71 8.79 -29.32
N ALA A 104 -6.67 9.70 -29.48
CA ALA A 104 -7.08 10.62 -28.43
C ALA A 104 -7.82 9.90 -27.29
N GLU A 105 -8.68 8.93 -27.63
CA GLU A 105 -9.41 8.11 -26.67
C GLU A 105 -8.46 7.26 -25.84
N VAL A 106 -7.45 6.67 -26.46
CA VAL A 106 -6.49 5.84 -25.73
C VAL A 106 -5.49 6.63 -24.91
N GLU A 107 -5.09 7.82 -25.36
CA GLU A 107 -4.35 8.74 -24.47
C GLU A 107 -5.20 9.16 -23.26
N LEU A 108 -6.52 9.32 -23.43
CA LEU A 108 -7.43 9.55 -22.32
C LEU A 108 -7.52 8.32 -21.40
N LEU A 109 -7.63 7.10 -21.92
CA LEU A 109 -7.62 5.87 -21.13
C LEU A 109 -6.32 5.71 -20.35
N LYS A 110 -5.16 5.93 -20.98
CA LYS A 110 -3.85 5.92 -20.30
C LYS A 110 -3.81 6.91 -19.13
N ARG A 111 -4.27 8.15 -19.34
CA ARG A 111 -4.34 9.15 -18.26
C ARG A 111 -5.25 8.69 -17.12
N ARG A 112 -6.43 8.15 -17.42
CA ARG A 112 -7.37 7.63 -16.40
C ARG A 112 -6.81 6.44 -15.63
N MET A 113 -6.09 5.53 -16.30
CA MET A 113 -5.43 4.40 -15.65
C MET A 113 -4.32 4.87 -14.70
N ARG A 114 -3.49 5.84 -15.11
CA ARG A 114 -2.47 6.44 -14.23
C ARG A 114 -3.08 7.12 -13.01
N ASP A 115 -4.09 7.96 -13.21
CA ASP A 115 -4.82 8.61 -12.12
C ASP A 115 -5.42 7.60 -11.13
N LEU A 116 -6.00 6.52 -11.64
CA LEU A 116 -6.57 5.46 -10.81
C LEU A 116 -5.51 4.76 -9.94
N GLU A 117 -4.36 4.38 -10.51
CA GLU A 117 -3.27 3.76 -9.74
C GLU A 117 -2.69 4.72 -8.70
N HIS A 118 -2.56 6.00 -9.05
CA HIS A 118 -2.20 7.05 -8.11
C HIS A 118 -3.21 7.15 -6.94
N ARG A 119 -4.51 7.22 -7.23
CA ARG A 119 -5.58 7.24 -6.21
C ARG A 119 -5.57 5.99 -5.32
N LYS A 120 -5.27 4.82 -5.87
CA LYS A 120 -5.14 3.56 -5.11
C LYS A 120 -4.03 3.66 -4.07
N LEU A 121 -2.85 4.06 -4.50
CA LEU A 121 -1.68 4.19 -3.64
C LEU A 121 -1.90 5.27 -2.56
N LEU A 122 -2.45 6.44 -2.92
CA LEU A 122 -2.78 7.48 -1.94
C LEU A 122 -3.75 6.97 -0.86
N ALA A 123 -4.80 6.26 -1.26
CA ALA A 123 -5.76 5.71 -0.30
C ALA A 123 -5.13 4.65 0.62
N PHE A 124 -4.19 3.86 0.10
CA PHE A 124 -3.43 2.89 0.89
C PHE A 124 -2.55 3.58 1.95
N PHE A 125 -1.73 4.56 1.54
CA PHE A 125 -0.87 5.29 2.48
C PHE A 125 -1.65 6.13 3.49
N ARG A 126 -2.77 6.75 3.09
CA ARG A 126 -3.69 7.41 4.03
C ARG A 126 -4.23 6.43 5.07
N SER A 127 -4.57 5.21 4.66
CA SER A 127 -5.01 4.18 5.60
C SER A 127 -3.91 3.76 6.57
N ILE A 128 -2.65 3.68 6.12
CA ILE A 128 -1.50 3.40 7.01
C ILE A 128 -1.30 4.53 8.03
N ARG A 129 -1.38 5.79 7.59
CA ARG A 129 -1.35 6.94 8.50
C ARG A 129 -2.45 6.85 9.53
N ASP A 130 -3.69 6.68 9.09
CA ASP A 130 -4.85 6.65 9.97
C ASP A 130 -4.77 5.48 10.97
N ALA A 131 -4.20 4.33 10.55
CA ALA A 131 -3.91 3.23 11.45
C ALA A 131 -2.85 3.59 12.51
N ASN A 132 -1.77 4.27 12.14
CA ASN A 132 -0.75 4.71 13.09
C ASN A 132 -1.27 5.75 14.08
N ILE A 133 -2.15 6.67 13.65
CA ILE A 133 -2.83 7.62 14.53
C ILE A 133 -3.65 6.85 15.58
N LYS A 134 -4.45 5.87 15.16
CA LYS A 134 -5.25 5.01 16.05
C LYS A 134 -4.41 4.20 17.03
N LEU A 135 -3.19 3.84 16.64
CA LEU A 135 -2.24 3.13 17.48
C LEU A 135 -1.45 4.06 18.43
N GLY A 136 -1.62 5.39 18.33
CA GLY A 136 -0.82 6.36 19.08
C GLY A 136 0.65 6.40 18.64
N ARG A 137 0.97 5.90 17.44
CA ARG A 137 2.32 5.83 16.88
C ARG A 137 2.65 6.98 15.94
N TRP A 138 1.69 7.89 15.74
CA TRP A 138 1.86 9.05 14.88
C TRP A 138 2.52 10.20 15.64
N SER A 139 3.60 10.73 15.08
CA SER A 139 4.31 11.91 15.60
C SER A 139 4.54 12.90 14.46
N SER A 140 4.85 14.16 14.79
CA SER A 140 5.12 15.22 13.80
C SER A 140 6.27 14.91 12.83
N LYS A 141 7.20 14.01 13.18
CA LYS A 141 8.24 13.53 12.25
C LYS A 141 7.68 12.63 11.15
N ASN A 142 6.57 11.94 11.39
CA ASN A 142 5.92 11.05 10.43
C ASN A 142 5.05 11.83 9.43
N ASP A 143 4.59 13.03 9.79
CA ASP A 143 3.86 13.91 8.89
C ASP A 143 4.71 14.29 7.67
N ARG A 144 6.00 14.58 7.86
CA ARG A 144 6.90 14.99 6.77
C ARG A 144 7.14 13.91 5.73
N VAL A 145 7.41 12.68 6.16
CA VAL A 145 7.63 11.54 5.25
C VAL A 145 6.36 11.19 4.47
N THR A 146 5.21 11.33 5.11
CA THR A 146 3.94 10.98 4.47
C THR A 146 3.45 12.11 3.58
N SER A 147 3.68 13.37 3.93
CA SER A 147 3.45 14.48 3.01
C SER A 147 4.37 14.40 1.81
N GLU A 148 5.67 14.09 1.99
CA GLU A 148 6.62 13.91 0.89
C GLU A 148 6.17 12.78 -0.06
N VAL A 149 5.77 11.61 0.46
CA VAL A 149 5.22 10.51 -0.38
C VAL A 149 3.89 10.91 -1.05
N LEU A 150 2.98 11.57 -0.32
CA LEU A 150 1.71 11.99 -0.90
C LEU A 150 1.91 13.12 -1.94
N ASP A 151 2.90 14.00 -1.76
CA ASP A 151 3.21 15.15 -2.62
C ASP A 151 4.01 14.72 -3.87
N GLU A 152 5.04 13.87 -3.74
CA GLU A 152 5.78 13.29 -4.88
C GLU A 152 4.83 12.55 -5.82
N MET A 153 3.90 11.78 -5.24
CA MET A 153 2.87 11.11 -6.01
C MET A 153 1.96 12.08 -6.76
N THR A 154 1.72 13.28 -6.23
CA THR A 154 0.84 14.30 -6.86
C THR A 154 1.55 15.05 -7.99
N PHE A 155 2.88 15.12 -7.96
CA PHE A 155 3.71 15.84 -8.94
C PHE A 155 3.67 15.20 -10.33
N ASP A 156 3.67 13.86 -10.41
CA ASP A 156 3.61 13.12 -11.68
C ASP A 156 2.28 13.27 -12.44
N VAL A 157 1.21 13.63 -11.75
CA VAL A 157 -0.10 13.87 -12.38
C VAL A 157 -0.18 15.27 -13.01
N PHE A 158 0.57 16.24 -12.49
CA PHE A 158 0.54 17.64 -12.95
C PHE A 158 1.49 17.95 -14.11
N LEU A 159 2.56 17.17 -14.31
CA LEU A 159 3.51 17.36 -15.42
C LEU A 159 3.05 16.79 -16.78
N LEU A 160 1.81 16.28 -16.86
CA LEU A 160 1.21 15.72 -18.08
C LEU A 160 0.08 16.58 -18.68
N LYS A 161 0.00 17.86 -18.29
CA LYS A 161 -0.80 18.89 -18.97
C LYS A 161 0.07 19.65 -19.96
#